data_AF-A0A1Z4LHF0-F1
#
_entry.id   AF-A0A1Z4LHF0-F1
#
_cell.length_a   1.000
_cell.length_b   1.000
_cell.length_c   1.000
_cell.angle_alpha   90.00
_cell.angle_beta   90.00
_cell.angle_gamma   90.00
#
_symmetry.space_group_name_H-M   'P 1'
#
loop_
_entity.id
_entity.type
_entity.pdbx_description
1 polymer ?
#
loop_
_entity_poly.entity_id
_entity_poly.type
_entity_poly.pdbx_seq_one_letter_code
_entity_poly.pdbx_strand_id
1 'polypeptide(L)' 'MPEIQDFGVTVEEYLEGLEAGIDILELRRLEASGIPTDLALELMAIMPKVANGTASPEEIVRGLRIMSPSRRKELD' A
#
# COMPACT_ATOMS: atom_id res chain seq x y z
N MET A 1 19.57 -10.35 -11.78
CA MET A 1 19.50 -8.94 -11.38
C MET A 1 18.03 -8.63 -11.13
N PRO A 2 17.61 -8.10 -9.98
CA PRO A 2 16.25 -7.59 -9.87
C PRO A 2 16.08 -6.46 -10.88
N GLU A 3 15.06 -6.56 -11.73
CA GLU A 3 14.69 -5.47 -12.63
C GLU A 3 14.19 -4.30 -11.79
N ILE A 4 14.74 -3.11 -12.05
CA ILE A 4 14.19 -1.88 -11.46
C ILE A 4 12.87 -1.62 -12.19
N GLN A 5 11.76 -1.65 -11.46
CA GLN A 5 10.46 -1.25 -12.01
C GLN A 5 10.37 0.27 -12.06
N ASP A 6 10.11 0.78 -13.26
CA ASP A 6 9.74 2.18 -13.48
C ASP A 6 8.22 2.29 -13.46
N PHE A 7 7.70 3.04 -12.48
CA PHE A 7 6.27 3.30 -12.35
C PHE A 7 5.82 4.59 -13.05
N GLY A 8 6.72 5.25 -13.80
CA GLY A 8 6.42 6.49 -14.51
C GLY A 8 6.12 7.69 -13.60
N VAL A 9 6.54 7.62 -12.34
CA VAL A 9 6.30 8.67 -11.33
C VAL A 9 7.21 9.87 -11.62
N THR A 10 6.62 11.04 -11.79
CA THR A 10 7.38 12.27 -11.98
C THR A 10 7.98 12.77 -10.66
N VAL A 11 8.95 13.69 -10.74
CA VAL A 11 9.52 14.31 -9.54
C VAL A 11 8.45 15.11 -8.80
N GLU A 12 7.58 15.80 -9.54
CA GLU A 12 6.48 16.59 -8.99
C GLU A 12 5.50 15.70 -8.21
N GLU A 13 5.05 14.59 -8.80
CA GLU A 13 4.15 13.64 -8.12
C GLU A 13 4.79 13.05 -6.86
N TYR A 14 6.09 12.73 -6.92
CA TYR A 14 6.83 12.24 -5.76
C TYR A 14 6.87 13.27 -4.63
N LEU A 15 7.13 14.54 -4.94
CA LEU A 15 7.20 15.62 -3.96
C LEU A 15 5.83 15.95 -3.36
N GLU A 16 4.77 15.98 -4.17
CA GLU A 16 3.39 16.15 -3.72
C GLU A 16 2.97 15.01 -2.77
N GLY A 17 3.33 13.77 -3.12
CA GLY A 17 3.14 12.61 -2.26
C GLY A 17 3.84 12.75 -0.92
N LEU A 18 5.12 13.15 -0.94
CA LEU A 18 5.90 13.36 0.27
C LEU A 18 5.29 14.44 1.17
N GLU A 19 4.80 15.55 0.61
CA GLU A 19 4.09 16.60 1.35
C GLU A 19 2.78 16.07 1.97
N ALA A 20 2.07 15.18 1.27
CA ALA A 20 0.89 14.50 1.78
C ALA A 20 1.19 13.33 2.75
N GLY A 21 2.47 13.02 2.99
CA GLY A 21 2.90 11.88 3.82
C GLY A 21 2.68 10.51 3.19
N ILE A 22 2.58 10.44 1.85
CA ILE A 22 2.33 9.23 1.07
C ILE A 22 3.58 8.86 0.29
N ASP A 23 4.07 7.64 0.46
CA ASP A 23 5.09 7.07 -0.42
C ASP A 23 4.44 6.65 -1.75
N ILE A 24 4.52 7.52 -2.75
CA ILE A 24 3.89 7.32 -4.06
C ILE A 24 4.47 6.11 -4.80
N LEU A 25 5.77 5.81 -4.63
CA LEU A 25 6.37 4.65 -5.27
C LEU A 25 5.82 3.36 -4.68
N GLU A 26 5.63 3.31 -3.36
CA GLU A 26 5.00 2.19 -2.69
C GLU A 26 3.52 2.05 -3.09
N LEU A 27 2.78 3.17 -3.18
CA LEU A 27 1.40 3.16 -3.66
C LEU A 27 1.30 2.56 -5.06
N ARG A 28 2.13 3.01 -6.01
CA ARG A 28 2.16 2.47 -7.38
C ARG A 28 2.53 0.99 -7.42
N ARG A 29 3.44 0.55 -6.56
CA ARG A 29 3.80 -0.87 -6.42
C ARG A 29 2.61 -1.71 -5.98
N LEU A 30 1.84 -1.24 -5.00
CA LEU A 30 0.64 -1.94 -4.50
C LEU A 30 -0.48 -1.95 -5.56
N GLU A 31 -0.68 -0.84 -6.26
CA GLU A 31 -1.61 -0.75 -7.39
C GLU A 31 -1.24 -1.72 -8.52
N ALA A 32 0.05 -1.82 -8.86
CA ALA A 32 0.55 -2.77 -9.85
C ALA A 32 0.36 -4.24 -9.43
N SER A 33 0.25 -4.52 -8.13
CA SER A 33 -0.14 -5.83 -7.58
C SER A 33 -1.66 -6.09 -7.59
N GLY A 34 -2.43 -5.15 -8.14
CA GLY A 34 -3.88 -5.20 -8.30
C GLY A 34 -4.67 -4.74 -7.07
N ILE A 35 -4.03 -4.08 -6.09
CA ILE A 35 -4.72 -3.53 -4.91
C ILE A 35 -5.33 -2.17 -5.31
N PRO A 36 -6.66 -1.97 -5.14
CA PRO A 36 -7.29 -0.66 -5.32
C PRO A 36 -6.64 0.43 -4.46
N THR A 37 -6.57 1.66 -4.96
CA THR A 37 -5.87 2.80 -4.33
C THR A 37 -6.28 3.03 -2.87
N ASP A 38 -7.57 2.98 -2.57
CA ASP A 38 -8.11 3.15 -1.21
C ASP A 38 -7.62 2.06 -0.25
N LEU A 39 -7.65 0.80 -0.68
CA LEU A 39 -7.14 -0.33 0.09
C LEU A 39 -5.61 -0.32 0.20
N ALA A 40 -4.91 0.19 -0.81
CA ALA A 40 -3.46 0.34 -0.78
C ALA A 40 -3.05 1.39 0.27
N LEU A 41 -3.72 2.54 0.31
CA LEU A 41 -3.50 3.57 1.33
C LEU A 41 -3.82 3.06 2.73
N GLU A 42 -4.90 2.28 2.89
CA GLU A 42 -5.23 1.64 4.16
C GLU A 42 -4.13 0.66 4.60
N LEU A 43 -3.67 -0.19 3.69
CA LEU A 43 -2.58 -1.12 3.95
C LEU A 43 -1.28 -0.38 4.33
N MET A 44 -0.97 0.72 3.66
CA MET A 44 0.18 1.57 3.98
C MET A 44 0.08 2.20 5.37
N ALA A 45 -1.12 2.46 5.89
CA ALA A 45 -1.31 2.91 7.27
C ALA A 45 -1.16 1.76 8.29
N ILE A 46 -1.51 0.53 7.93
CA ILE A 46 -1.43 -0.66 8.79
C ILE A 46 0.00 -1.20 8.86
N MET A 47 0.73 -1.25 7.74
CA MET A 47 2.06 -1.88 7.64
C MET A 47 3.07 -1.36 8.69
N PRO A 48 3.22 -0.04 8.92
CA PRO A 48 4.11 0.47 9.96
C PRO A 48 3.72 0.01 11.37
N LYS A 49 2.42 -0.09 11.66
CA LYS A 49 1.93 -0.59 12.96
C LYS A 49 2.28 -2.07 13.14
N VAL A 50 2.14 -2.87 12.07
CA VAL A 50 2.52 -4.29 12.09
C VAL A 50 4.02 -4.44 12.30
N ALA A 51 4.85 -3.68 11.56
CA ALA A 51 6.30 -3.70 11.70
C ALA A 51 6.77 -3.28 13.10
N ASN A 52 6.09 -2.32 13.72
CA ASN A 52 6.40 -1.83 15.06
C ASN A 52 5.75 -2.65 16.19
N GLY A 53 4.96 -3.69 15.87
CA GLY A 53 4.27 -4.50 16.86
C GLY A 53 3.15 -3.77 17.62
N THR A 54 2.60 -2.70 17.04
CA THR A 54 1.53 -1.87 17.64
C THR A 54 0.17 -2.04 16.99
N ALA A 55 0.08 -2.84 15.91
CA ALA A 55 -1.18 -3.13 15.25
C ALA A 55 -2.12 -3.97 16.13
N SER A 56 -3.41 -3.67 16.10
CA SER A 56 -4.43 -4.52 16.73
C SER A 56 -4.63 -5.82 15.94
N PRO A 57 -5.20 -6.87 16.55
CA PRO A 57 -5.58 -8.09 15.82
C PRO A 57 -6.50 -7.81 14.62
N GLU A 58 -7.43 -6.86 14.75
CA GLU A 58 -8.34 -6.45 13.68
C GLU A 58 -7.58 -5.79 12.53
N GLU A 59 -6.62 -4.92 12.81
CA GLU A 59 -5.77 -4.28 11.81
C GLU A 59 -4.90 -5.31 11.06
N ILE A 60 -4.36 -6.30 11.77
CA ILE A 60 -3.60 -7.39 11.17
C ILE A 60 -4.49 -8.21 10.22
N VAL A 61 -5.69 -8.60 10.68
CA VAL A 61 -6.64 -9.35 9.85
C VAL A 61 -7.06 -8.52 8.64
N ARG A 62 -7.30 -7.22 8.81
CA ARG A 62 -7.66 -6.30 7.72
C ARG A 62 -6.54 -6.21 6.68
N GLY A 63 -5.29 -6.01 7.10
CA GLY A 63 -4.13 -6.02 6.21
C GLY A 63 -3.99 -7.33 5.43
N LEU A 64 -4.16 -8.49 6.10
CA LEU A 64 -4.13 -9.80 5.44
C LEU A 64 -5.26 -9.99 4.42
N ARG A 65 -6.47 -9.46 4.69
CA ARG A 65 -7.59 -9.50 3.73
C ARG A 65 -7.31 -8.64 2.51
N ILE A 66 -6.77 -7.44 2.69
CA ILE A 66 -6.37 -6.56 1.58
C ILE A 66 -5.30 -7.24 0.72
N MET A 67 -4.28 -7.84 1.34
CA MET A 67 -3.21 -8.52 0.62
C MET A 67 -3.65 -9.80 -0.11
N SER A 68 -4.77 -10.41 0.28
CA SER A 68 -5.28 -11.66 -0.28
C SER A 68 -6.24 -11.42 -1.45
N PRO A 69 -5.86 -11.66 -2.73
CA PRO A 69 -6.72 -11.30 -3.87
C PRO A 69 -8.10 -11.96 -3.85
N SER A 70 -8.20 -13.21 -3.37
CA SER A 70 -9.46 -13.93 -3.26
C SER A 70 -10.41 -13.35 -2.20
N ARG A 71 -9.86 -12.73 -1.15
CA ARG A 71 -10.63 -12.12 -0.04
C ARG A 71 -10.88 -10.64 -0.26
N ARG A 72 -10.07 -9.97 -1.09
CA ARG A 72 -10.23 -8.54 -1.42
C ARG A 72 -11.60 -8.24 -2.06
N LYS A 73 -12.13 -9.18 -2.85
CA LYS A 73 -13.47 -9.08 -3.46
C LYS A 73 -14.62 -9.02 -2.44
N GLU A 74 -14.37 -9.34 -1.18
CA GLU A 74 -15.34 -9.23 -0.08
C GLU A 74 -15.27 -7.86 0.62
N LEU A 75 -14.37 -6.98 0.19
CA LEU A 75 -14.16 -5.64 0.73
C LEU A 75 -14.77 -4.54 -0.14
N ASP A 76 -15.20 -4.89 -1.37
CA ASP A 76 -16.02 -4.07 -2.27
C ASP A 76 -17.49 -4.06 -1.80
#